data_AF-A0A386H6I8-F1
#
_entry.id   AF-A0A386H6I8-F1
#
_cell.length_a   1.000
_cell.length_b   1.000
_cell.length_c   1.000
_cell.angle_alpha   90.00
_cell.angle_beta   90.00
_cell.angle_gamma   90.00
#
_symmetry.space_group_name_H-M   'P 1'
#
loop_
_entity.id
_entity.type
_entity.pdbx_description
1 polymer ?
#
loop_
_entity_poly.entity_id
_entity_poly.type
_entity_poly.pdbx_seq_one_letter_code
_entity_poly.pdbx_strand_id
1 'polypeptide(L)'
;MKDKLKLICINGVLFGTMLNRWATNKYGENGTLIVMVCAFIIMILIFILSAYKTKKYLGTFMLFLILSPLLISILGAYKDNFYMMFGGTISVFILAEIMNKKIFPWMIKNGKFKD
;
A
#
# COMPACT_ATOMS: atom_id res chain seq x y z
N MET A 1 -20.02 -4.20 9.67
CA MET A 1 -18.97 -3.31 9.13
C MET A 1 -17.81 -4.10 8.52
N LYS A 2 -17.34 -5.18 9.17
CA LYS A 2 -16.30 -6.08 8.63
C LYS A 2 -16.64 -6.71 7.27
N ASP A 3 -17.88 -7.10 7.04
CA ASP A 3 -18.26 -7.77 5.78
C ASP A 3 -18.28 -6.83 4.57
N LYS A 4 -18.71 -5.58 4.78
CA LYS A 4 -18.62 -4.52 3.76
C LYS A 4 -17.16 -4.22 3.38
N LEU A 5 -16.27 -4.22 4.37
CA LEU A 5 -14.84 -3.97 4.16
C LEU A 5 -14.16 -5.11 3.39
N LYS A 6 -14.49 -6.37 3.73
CA LYS A 6 -14.06 -7.55 2.95
C LYS A 6 -14.50 -7.47 1.49
N LEU A 7 -15.77 -7.12 1.23
CA LEU A 7 -16.30 -6.97 -0.13
C LEU A 7 -15.56 -5.89 -0.93
N ILE A 8 -15.27 -4.74 -0.31
CA ILE A 8 -14.49 -3.67 -0.96
C ILE A 8 -13.08 -4.15 -1.32
N CYS A 9 -12.41 -4.86 -0.41
CA CYS A 9 -11.07 -5.41 -0.68
C CYS A 9 -11.09 -6.44 -1.81
N ILE A 10 -12.04 -7.38 -1.80
CA ILE A 10 -12.17 -8.42 -2.83
C ILE A 10 -12.46 -7.78 -4.20
N ASN A 11 -13.41 -6.85 -4.26
CA ASN A 11 -13.76 -6.15 -5.49
C ASN A 11 -12.58 -5.29 -6.00
N GLY A 12 -11.82 -4.67 -5.10
CA GLY A 12 -10.62 -3.91 -5.46
C GLY A 12 -9.55 -4.80 -6.09
N VAL A 13 -9.30 -5.98 -5.51
CA VAL A 13 -8.34 -6.95 -6.07
C VAL A 13 -8.81 -7.48 -7.43
N LEU A 14 -10.08 -7.83 -7.56
CA LEU A 14 -10.65 -8.29 -8.83
C LEU A 14 -10.53 -7.23 -9.92
N PHE A 15 -10.90 -5.99 -9.60
CA PHE A 15 -10.81 -4.87 -10.53
C PHE A 15 -9.36 -4.60 -10.95
N GLY A 16 -8.42 -4.56 -9.99
CA GLY A 16 -7.00 -4.39 -10.27
C GLY A 16 -6.43 -5.51 -11.16
N THR A 17 -6.85 -6.75 -10.93
CA THR A 17 -6.42 -7.91 -11.74
C THR A 17 -6.95 -7.84 -13.17
N MET A 18 -8.22 -7.44 -13.34
CA MET A 18 -8.81 -7.24 -14.66
C MET A 18 -8.12 -6.11 -15.43
N LEU A 19 -7.86 -4.99 -14.75
CA LEU A 19 -7.21 -3.82 -15.34
C LEU A 19 -5.77 -4.14 -15.73
N ASN A 20 -5.04 -4.87 -14.90
CA ASN A 20 -3.70 -5.36 -15.23
C ASN A 20 -3.71 -6.28 -16.45
N ARG A 21 -4.60 -7.28 -16.49
CA ARG A 21 -4.74 -8.18 -17.65
C ARG A 21 -5.06 -7.42 -18.94
N TRP A 22 -5.97 -6.44 -18.87
CA TRP A 22 -6.30 -5.61 -20.03
C TRP A 22 -5.09 -4.80 -20.50
N ALA A 23 -4.35 -4.18 -19.58
CA ALA A 23 -3.16 -3.40 -19.92
C ALA A 23 -2.04 -4.27 -20.49
N THR A 24 -1.78 -5.44 -19.89
CA THR A 24 -0.75 -6.38 -20.37
C THR A 24 -1.10 -6.94 -21.75
N ASN A 25 -2.38 -7.24 -22.03
CA ASN A 25 -2.80 -7.69 -23.37
C ASN A 25 -2.63 -6.62 -24.45
N LYS A 26 -2.79 -5.33 -24.10
CA LYS A 26 -2.75 -4.23 -25.07
C LYS A 26 -1.36 -3.62 -25.25
N TYR A 27 -0.56 -3.58 -24.19
CA TYR A 27 0.75 -2.89 -24.15
C TYR A 27 1.92 -3.82 -23.81
N GLY A 28 1.70 -5.14 -23.70
CA GLY A 28 2.73 -6.11 -23.31
C GLY A 28 3.26 -5.85 -21.89
N GLU A 29 4.54 -6.12 -21.67
CA GLU A 29 5.21 -5.86 -20.38
C GLU A 29 5.12 -4.39 -19.94
N ASN A 30 5.16 -3.46 -20.89
CA ASN A 30 5.02 -2.03 -20.60
C ASN A 30 3.64 -1.69 -20.00
N GLY A 31 2.61 -2.47 -20.31
CA GLY A 31 1.28 -2.32 -19.71
C GLY A 31 1.27 -2.53 -18.21
N THR A 32 2.03 -3.52 -17.75
CA THR A 32 2.21 -3.81 -16.32
C THR A 32 2.87 -2.62 -15.61
N LEU A 33 3.89 -2.03 -16.23
CA LEU A 33 4.60 -0.86 -15.71
C LEU A 33 3.67 0.36 -15.61
N ILE A 34 2.84 0.60 -16.63
CA ILE A 34 1.84 1.68 -16.64
C ILE A 34 0.84 1.52 -15.49
N VAL A 35 0.32 0.31 -15.28
CA VAL A 35 -0.63 0.04 -14.19
C VAL A 35 0.02 0.25 -12.83
N MET A 36 1.28 -0.18 -12.64
CA MET A 36 2.03 0.05 -11.41
C MET A 36 2.24 1.54 -11.11
N VAL A 37 2.65 2.33 -12.12
CA VAL A 37 2.86 3.78 -11.97
C VAL A 37 1.53 4.49 -11.68
N CYS A 38 0.45 4.14 -12.38
CA CYS A 38 -0.87 4.68 -12.10
C CYS A 38 -1.34 4.34 -10.68
N ALA A 39 -1.15 3.10 -10.22
CA ALA A 39 -1.49 2.70 -8.86
C ALA A 39 -0.69 3.49 -7.81
N PHE A 40 0.59 3.75 -8.07
CA PHE A 40 1.44 4.57 -7.20
C PHE A 40 0.95 6.02 -7.11
N ILE A 41 0.61 6.65 -8.24
CA ILE A 41 0.08 8.01 -8.27
C ILE A 41 -1.24 8.10 -7.50
N ILE A 42 -2.15 7.14 -7.71
CA ILE A 42 -3.43 7.07 -6.98
C ILE A 42 -3.19 6.92 -5.48
N MET A 43 -2.22 6.10 -5.07
CA MET A 43 -1.86 5.93 -3.66
C MET A 43 -1.38 7.24 -3.02
N ILE A 44 -0.53 8.00 -3.72
CA ILE A 44 -0.07 9.32 -3.26
C ILE A 44 -1.24 10.30 -3.15
N LEU A 45 -2.15 10.32 -4.13
CA LEU A 45 -3.33 11.19 -4.09
C LEU A 45 -4.24 10.86 -2.90
N ILE A 46 -4.49 9.57 -2.65
CA ILE A 46 -5.26 9.11 -1.48
C ILE A 46 -4.55 9.53 -0.18
N PHE A 47 -3.23 9.42 -0.12
CA PHE A 47 -2.44 9.87 1.01
C PHE A 47 -2.63 11.37 1.28
N ILE A 48 -2.48 12.22 0.27
CA ILE A 48 -2.63 13.67 0.38
C ILE A 48 -4.06 14.03 0.81
N LEU A 49 -5.08 13.42 0.19
CA LEU A 49 -6.48 13.64 0.51
C LEU A 49 -6.83 13.19 1.94
N SER A 50 -6.30 12.05 2.37
CA SER A 50 -6.50 11.52 3.72
C SER A 50 -5.85 12.43 4.77
N ALA A 51 -4.61 12.88 4.52
CA ALA A 51 -3.90 13.80 5.39
C ALA A 51 -4.63 15.14 5.52
N TYR A 52 -5.14 15.69 4.42
CA TYR A 52 -5.89 16.95 4.43
C TYR A 52 -7.21 16.84 5.20
N LYS A 53 -7.97 15.75 5.01
CA LYS A 53 -9.27 15.55 5.68
C LYS A 53 -9.15 15.24 7.17
N THR A 54 -8.22 14.37 7.55
CA THR A 54 -8.12 13.92 8.95
C THR A 54 -7.29 14.88 9.80
N LYS A 55 -6.43 15.71 9.19
CA LYS A 55 -5.39 16.51 9.86
C LYS A 55 -4.43 15.67 10.73
N LYS A 56 -4.55 14.34 10.70
CA LYS A 56 -3.75 13.37 11.44
C LYS A 56 -2.60 12.87 10.56
N TYR A 57 -1.72 13.81 10.19
CA TYR A 57 -0.58 13.56 9.31
C TYR A 57 0.28 12.36 9.75
N LEU A 58 0.38 12.15 11.06
CA LEU A 58 1.20 11.10 11.67
C LEU A 58 0.63 9.69 11.43
N GLY A 59 -0.70 9.52 11.50
CA GLY A 59 -1.36 8.25 11.19
C GLY A 59 -1.35 7.92 9.70
N THR A 60 -1.54 8.93 8.85
CA THR A 60 -1.47 8.75 7.40
C THR A 60 -0.03 8.42 6.95
N PHE A 61 0.98 9.07 7.52
CA PHE A 61 2.40 8.79 7.25
C PHE A 61 2.79 7.36 7.60
N MET A 62 2.22 6.84 8.69
CA MET A 62 2.41 5.45 9.10
C MET A 62 1.84 4.45 8.12
N LEU A 63 0.64 4.69 7.57
CA LEU A 63 0.08 3.84 6.52
C LEU A 63 0.94 3.87 5.25
N PHE A 64 1.47 5.04 4.88
CA PHE A 64 2.38 5.16 3.75
C PHE A 64 3.68 4.37 3.94
N LEU A 65 4.24 4.39 5.15
CA LEU A 65 5.44 3.61 5.51
C LEU A 65 5.22 2.09 5.41
N ILE A 66 4.01 1.58 5.66
CA ILE A 66 3.70 0.14 5.48
C ILE A 66 3.50 -0.19 3.99
N LEU A 67 3.01 0.75 3.20
CA LEU A 67 2.74 0.55 1.77
C LEU A 67 4.01 0.69 0.90
N SER A 68 5.02 1.44 1.36
CA SER A 68 6.26 1.64 0.60
C SER A 68 7.05 0.35 0.29
N PRO A 69 7.18 -0.64 1.18
CA PRO A 69 7.91 -1.88 0.88
C PRO A 69 7.11 -2.82 -0.03
N LEU A 70 5.77 -2.73 -0.02
CA LEU A 70 4.93 -3.40 -1.03
C LEU A 70 5.26 -2.90 -2.43
N LEU A 71 5.50 -1.60 -2.61
CA LEU A 71 5.91 -1.06 -3.91
C LEU A 71 7.28 -1.58 -4.34
N ILE A 72 8.24 -1.68 -3.41
CA ILE A 72 9.55 -2.28 -3.69
C ILE A 72 9.39 -3.74 -4.10
N SER A 73 8.51 -4.48 -3.44
CA SER A 73 8.22 -5.88 -3.78
C SER A 73 7.64 -6.01 -5.19
N ILE A 74 6.71 -5.12 -5.55
CA ILE A 74 6.06 -5.08 -6.86
C ILE A 74 7.07 -4.73 -7.97
N LEU A 75 7.95 -3.76 -7.72
CA LEU A 75 9.05 -3.43 -8.64
C LEU A 75 10.07 -4.55 -8.77
N GLY A 76 10.35 -5.26 -7.68
CA GLY A 76 11.19 -6.46 -7.67
C GLY A 76 10.60 -7.56 -8.55
N ALA A 77 9.30 -7.83 -8.42
CA ALA A 77 8.59 -8.76 -9.28
C ALA A 77 8.60 -8.33 -10.75
N TYR A 78 8.46 -7.04 -11.04
CA TYR A 78 8.55 -6.52 -12.41
C TYR A 78 9.94 -6.70 -13.04
N LYS A 79 11.01 -6.58 -12.25
CA LYS A 79 12.40 -6.76 -12.72
C LYS A 79 12.91 -8.20 -12.64
N ASP A 80 12.03 -9.15 -12.35
CA ASP A 80 12.40 -10.54 -12.00
C ASP A 80 13.51 -10.63 -10.93
N ASN A 81 13.61 -9.60 -10.08
CA ASN A 81 14.59 -9.54 -9.01
C ASN A 81 13.99 -10.11 -7.73
N PHE A 82 14.25 -11.41 -7.53
CA PHE A 82 13.73 -12.16 -6.38
C PHE A 82 14.14 -11.53 -5.03
N TYR A 83 15.34 -10.96 -4.92
CA TYR A 83 15.79 -10.32 -3.68
C TYR A 83 14.97 -9.07 -3.35
N MET A 84 14.65 -8.23 -4.35
CA MET A 84 13.79 -7.06 -4.16
C MET A 84 12.35 -7.46 -3.84
N MET A 85 11.82 -8.49 -4.53
CA MET A 85 10.49 -9.02 -4.28
C MET A 85 10.35 -9.54 -2.84
N PHE A 86 11.23 -10.46 -2.46
CA PHE A 86 11.18 -11.12 -1.16
C PHE A 86 11.53 -10.16 -0.02
N GLY A 87 12.54 -9.30 -0.22
CA GLY A 87 12.94 -8.27 0.74
C GLY A 87 11.84 -7.25 0.99
N GLY A 88 11.17 -6.79 -0.07
CA GLY A 88 10.00 -5.91 0.04
C GLY A 88 8.84 -6.58 0.79
N THR A 89 8.56 -7.85 0.51
CA THR A 89 7.48 -8.58 1.19
C THR A 89 7.79 -8.80 2.68
N ILE A 90 9.00 -9.26 3.03
CA ILE A 90 9.38 -9.48 4.43
C ILE A 90 9.36 -8.19 5.24
N SER A 91 9.85 -7.09 4.65
CA SER A 91 9.92 -5.81 5.34
C SER A 91 8.53 -5.26 5.72
N VAL A 92 7.47 -5.60 4.98
CA VAL A 92 6.08 -5.29 5.39
C VAL A 92 5.73 -5.95 6.73
N PHE A 93 6.05 -7.22 6.90
CA PHE A 93 5.75 -7.95 8.15
C PHE A 93 6.56 -7.39 9.31
N ILE A 94 7.84 -7.11 9.10
CA ILE A 94 8.72 -6.51 10.11
C ILE A 94 8.19 -5.13 10.52
N LEU A 95 7.87 -4.27 9.56
CA LEU A 95 7.35 -2.93 9.83
C LEU A 95 5.98 -2.97 10.50
N ALA A 96 5.08 -3.86 10.06
CA ALA A 96 3.78 -4.04 10.69
C ALA A 96 3.93 -4.46 12.17
N GLU A 97 4.86 -5.36 12.47
CA GLU A 97 5.12 -5.80 13.83
C GLU A 97 5.74 -4.71 14.70
N ILE A 98 6.74 -3.98 14.19
CA ILE A 98 7.33 -2.81 14.87
C ILE A 98 6.25 -1.77 15.15
N MET A 99 5.38 -1.51 14.18
CA MET A 99 4.32 -0.52 14.33
C MET A 99 3.33 -0.92 15.40
N ASN A 100 2.87 -2.17 15.40
CA ASN A 100 1.91 -2.66 16.38
C ASN A 100 2.50 -2.71 17.80
N LYS A 101 3.76 -3.14 17.96
CA LYS A 101 4.37 -3.35 19.29
C LYS A 101 4.98 -2.10 19.90
N LYS A 102 5.53 -1.18 19.10
CA LYS A 102 6.26 0.01 19.62
C LYS A 102 5.53 1.30 19.33
N ILE A 103 5.15 1.50 18.07
CA ILE A 103 4.73 2.81 17.58
C ILE A 103 3.28 3.13 17.99
N PHE A 104 2.34 2.21 17.79
CA PHE A 104 0.95 2.37 18.21
C PHE A 104 0.81 2.61 19.73
N PRO A 105 1.43 1.78 20.61
CA PRO A 105 1.38 2.02 22.05
C PRO A 105 2.00 3.36 22.47
N TRP A 106 3.12 3.75 21.84
CA TRP A 106 3.75 5.05 22.10
C TRP A 106 2.86 6.23 21.70
N MET A 107 2.15 6.14 20.58
CA MET A 107 1.23 7.20 20.15
C MET A 107 0.02 7.33 21.07
N ILE A 108 -0.53 6.21 21.54
CA ILE A 108 -1.64 6.18 22.50
C ILE A 108 -1.20 6.81 23.83
N LYS A 109 -0.01 6.44 24.33
CA LYS A 109 0.54 6.97 25.59
C LYS A 109 0.77 8.48 25.54
N ASN A 110 1.12 9.03 24.38
CA ASN A 110 1.38 10.47 24.20
C ASN A 110 0.14 11.26 23.72
N GLY A 111 -1.06 10.69 23.80
CA GLY A 111 -2.30 11.41 23.48
C GLY A 111 -2.47 11.79 22.00
N LYS A 112 -1.63 11.30 21.09
CA LYS A 112 -1.69 11.62 19.65
C LYS A 112 -2.82 10.92 18.89
N PHE A 113 -3.61 10.11 19.60
CA PHE A 113 -4.80 9.41 19.10
C PHE A 113 -6.07 9.74 19.90
N LYS A 114 -6.07 10.75 20.78
CA LYS A 114 -7.31 11.28 21.34
C LYS A 114 -7.98 12.19 20.31
N ASP A 115 -9.22 11.82 19.99
CA ASP A 115 -10.23 12.46 19.13
C ASP A 115 -10.00 12.34 17.62
#